data_AF-A0A1V9X5V4-F1
#
_entry.id   AF-A0A1V9X5V4-F1
#
_cell.length_a   1.000
_cell.length_b   1.000
_cell.length_c   1.000
_cell.angle_alpha   90.00
_cell.angle_beta   90.00
_cell.angle_gamma   90.00
#
_symmetry.space_group_name_H-M   'P 1'
#
loop_
_entity.id
_entity.type
_entity.pdbx_description
1 polymer ?
#
loop_
_entity_poly.entity_id
_entity_poly.type
_entity_poly.pdbx_seq_one_letter_code
_entity_poly.pdbx_strand_id
1 'polypeptide(L)'
;MCAPFSAIQDDDQVANHWRPLMASASKVRDELACQFIKHENLPNGSVIMPYVDMEKAWRVRNTGTRDWPPGTCLQQCRGPQCMTDTAFVPLLKVNEEGVIRAPIFPCFLSGYDQASFRLYHPDHGYFGQKLLFNFKVFKKSFVQVGV
;
A
#
# COMPACT_ATOMS: atom_id res chain seq x y z
N MET A 1 -7.92 16.55 65.72
CA MET A 1 -7.11 15.58 64.97
C MET A 1 -8.00 14.96 63.90
N CYS A 2 -7.55 15.09 62.64
CA CYS A 2 -7.99 14.43 61.39
C CYS A 2 -9.47 14.44 60.98
N ALA A 3 -9.77 15.22 59.93
CA ALA A 3 -10.93 15.05 59.05
C ALA A 3 -10.66 13.95 58.01
N PRO A 4 -11.70 13.24 57.49
CA PRO A 4 -11.52 12.24 56.45
C PRO A 4 -11.27 12.88 55.08
N PHE A 5 -10.37 12.25 54.32
CA PHE A 5 -10.06 12.57 52.93
C PHE A 5 -11.33 12.48 52.07
N SER A 6 -11.76 13.61 51.49
CA SER A 6 -12.78 13.62 50.44
C SER A 6 -12.25 12.91 49.19
N ALA A 7 -13.15 12.12 48.60
CA ALA A 7 -12.96 11.38 47.37
C ALA A 7 -12.43 12.25 46.23
N ILE A 8 -11.40 11.75 45.55
CA ILE A 8 -10.94 12.24 44.26
C ILE A 8 -12.04 11.89 43.25
N GLN A 9 -12.71 12.91 42.74
CA GLN A 9 -13.73 12.78 41.71
C GLN A 9 -13.16 13.28 40.40
N ASP A 10 -13.26 12.42 39.38
CA ASP A 10 -13.38 12.75 37.97
C ASP A 10 -12.10 13.09 37.17
N ASP A 11 -11.49 12.06 36.57
CA ASP A 11 -10.53 12.17 35.44
C ASP A 11 -11.04 11.38 34.21
N ASP A 12 -12.36 11.16 34.08
CA ASP A 12 -12.96 10.37 33.00
C ASP A 12 -13.62 11.25 31.90
N GLN A 13 -13.86 12.53 32.19
CA GLN A 13 -14.53 13.46 31.26
C GLN A 13 -13.65 13.86 30.06
N VAL A 14 -12.33 13.92 30.23
CA VAL A 14 -11.42 14.40 29.18
C VAL A 14 -11.32 13.40 28.03
N ALA A 15 -11.37 12.10 28.33
CA ALA A 15 -11.31 11.04 27.32
C ALA A 15 -12.60 10.94 26.47
N ASN A 16 -13.75 11.35 27.03
CA ASN A 16 -15.04 11.23 26.36
C ASN A 16 -15.37 12.38 25.41
N HIS A 17 -14.78 13.57 25.62
CA HIS A 17 -15.03 14.74 24.78
C HIS A 17 -14.36 14.65 23.39
N TRP A 18 -13.27 13.89 23.26
CA TRP A 18 -12.55 13.72 21.99
C TRP A 18 -13.03 12.52 21.15
N ARG A 19 -13.78 11.57 21.73
CA ARG A 19 -14.31 10.39 21.02
C ARG A 19 -15.13 10.73 19.75
N PRO A 20 -16.05 11.72 19.75
CA PRO A 20 -16.83 12.05 18.57
C PRO A 20 -15.97 12.68 17.46
N LEU A 21 -15.00 13.52 17.84
CA LEU A 21 -14.06 14.17 16.92
C LEU A 21 -13.11 13.15 16.28
N MET A 22 -12.61 12.19 17.05
CA MET A 22 -11.78 11.10 16.52
C MET A 22 -12.59 10.17 15.61
N ALA A 23 -13.83 9.81 15.97
CA ALA A 23 -14.71 9.01 15.12
C ALA A 23 -15.07 9.74 13.82
N SER A 24 -15.31 11.05 13.88
CA SER A 24 -15.60 11.88 12.71
C SER A 24 -14.37 12.09 11.82
N ALA A 25 -13.18 12.26 12.41
CA ALA A 25 -11.92 12.35 11.68
C ALA A 25 -11.50 11.01 11.02
N SER A 26 -11.83 9.87 11.65
CA SER A 26 -11.69 8.55 11.03
C SER A 26 -12.67 8.36 9.87
N LYS A 27 -13.92 8.83 10.02
CA LYS A 27 -14.96 8.73 8.98
C LYS A 27 -14.60 9.42 7.66
N VAL A 28 -13.76 10.46 7.70
CA VAL A 28 -13.27 11.19 6.52
C VAL A 28 -12.10 10.47 5.83
N ARG A 29 -11.30 9.67 6.56
CA ARG A 29 -10.11 9.00 6.01
C ARG A 29 -10.41 7.68 5.29
N ASP A 30 -11.61 7.13 5.46
CA ASP A 30 -12.02 5.83 4.93
C ASP A 30 -12.97 5.93 3.72
N GLU A 31 -13.15 7.11 3.11
CA GLU A 31 -14.00 7.25 1.93
C GLU A 31 -13.46 6.41 0.77
N LEU A 32 -12.17 6.58 0.45
CA LEU A 32 -11.44 5.72 -0.47
C LEU A 32 -10.49 4.83 0.31
N ALA A 33 -10.68 3.51 0.22
CA ALA A 33 -9.77 2.55 0.81
C ALA A 33 -9.50 1.37 -0.11
N CYS A 34 -8.37 0.72 0.12
CA CYS A 34 -7.94 -0.46 -0.61
C CYS A 34 -7.26 -1.40 0.37
N GLN A 35 -7.76 -2.63 0.43
CA GLN A 35 -7.17 -3.71 1.19
C GLN A 35 -6.44 -4.66 0.23
N PHE A 36 -5.19 -4.97 0.55
CA PHE A 36 -4.45 -6.03 -0.13
C PHE A 36 -4.99 -7.40 0.31
N ILE A 37 -5.31 -8.26 -0.66
CA ILE A 37 -5.71 -9.65 -0.41
C ILE A 37 -4.52 -10.58 -0.58
N LYS A 38 -3.94 -10.59 -1.79
CA LYS A 38 -2.81 -11.47 -2.12
C LYS A 38 -2.04 -10.96 -3.34
N HIS A 39 -0.82 -11.46 -3.46
CA HIS A 39 -0.08 -11.38 -4.71
C HIS A 39 -0.78 -12.28 -5.73
N GLU A 40 -1.19 -11.71 -6.86
CA GLU A 40 -1.79 -12.51 -7.95
C GLU A 40 -0.67 -13.21 -8.74
N ASN A 41 0.46 -12.52 -8.90
CA ASN A 41 1.71 -13.10 -9.40
C ASN A 41 2.90 -12.60 -8.56
N LEU A 42 4.09 -13.15 -8.78
CA LEU A 42 5.35 -12.70 -8.16
C LEU A 42 5.22 -12.49 -6.64
N PRO A 43 4.93 -13.56 -5.85
CA PRO A 43 4.83 -13.46 -4.39
C PRO A 43 6.11 -12.92 -3.76
N ASN A 44 6.02 -12.51 -2.49
CA ASN A 44 7.17 -11.98 -1.76
C ASN A 44 8.39 -12.89 -1.86
N GLY A 45 9.54 -12.31 -2.19
CA GLY A 45 10.81 -13.03 -2.33
C GLY A 45 11.01 -13.72 -3.69
N SER A 46 10.11 -13.51 -4.65
CA SER A 46 10.29 -14.00 -6.02
C SER A 46 11.61 -13.55 -6.61
N VAL A 47 12.28 -14.47 -7.32
CA VAL A 47 13.49 -14.15 -8.07
C VAL A 47 13.09 -13.59 -9.43
N ILE A 48 13.59 -12.40 -9.76
CA ILE A 48 13.34 -11.72 -11.03
C ILE A 48 14.62 -11.59 -11.84
N MET A 49 14.49 -11.59 -13.17
CA MET A 49 15.59 -11.31 -14.07
C MET A 49 15.70 -9.80 -14.27
N PRO A 50 16.90 -9.21 -14.12
CA PRO A 50 17.11 -7.80 -14.46
C PRO A 50 16.94 -7.59 -15.98
N TYR A 51 16.50 -6.39 -16.37
CA TYR A 51 16.31 -5.96 -17.77
C TYR A 51 15.29 -6.77 -18.58
N VAL A 52 14.30 -7.35 -17.91
CA VAL A 52 13.19 -8.06 -18.56
C VAL A 52 11.89 -7.37 -18.19
N ASP A 53 11.08 -7.01 -19.18
CA ASP A 53 9.74 -6.49 -18.93
C ASP A 53 8.88 -7.56 -18.26
N MET A 54 8.23 -7.16 -17.17
CA MET A 54 7.37 -8.02 -16.38
C MET A 54 6.10 -7.27 -15.99
N GLU A 55 5.04 -8.00 -15.66
CA GLU A 55 3.84 -7.42 -15.08
C GLU A 55 3.74 -7.88 -13.62
N LYS A 56 3.56 -6.94 -12.70
CA LYS A 56 3.27 -7.24 -11.30
C LYS A 56 1.78 -7.03 -11.03
N ALA A 57 1.15 -8.06 -10.46
CA ALA A 57 -0.28 -8.09 -10.20
C ALA A 57 -0.57 -8.33 -8.72
N TRP A 58 -1.48 -7.52 -8.17
CA TRP A 58 -2.00 -7.67 -6.81
C TRP A 58 -3.51 -7.78 -6.87
N ARG A 59 -4.06 -8.75 -6.12
CA ARG A 59 -5.48 -8.82 -5.86
C ARG A 59 -5.82 -7.98 -4.64
N VAL A 60 -6.82 -7.13 -4.79
CA VAL A 60 -7.22 -6.12 -3.81
C VAL A 60 -8.73 -6.07 -3.68
N ARG A 61 -9.21 -5.50 -2.57
CA ARG A 61 -10.63 -5.20 -2.34
C ARG A 61 -10.80 -3.72 -2.04
N ASN A 62 -11.83 -3.10 -2.61
CA ASN A 62 -12.25 -1.79 -2.14
C ASN A 62 -12.99 -1.94 -0.80
N THR A 63 -12.35 -1.52 0.28
CA THR A 63 -12.93 -1.53 1.64
C THR A 63 -13.34 -0.13 2.10
N GLY A 64 -13.40 0.83 1.17
CA GLY A 64 -13.85 2.19 1.46
C GLY A 64 -15.36 2.27 1.57
N THR A 65 -15.87 3.45 1.87
CA THR A 65 -17.33 3.71 1.86
C THR A 65 -17.85 4.18 0.51
N ARG A 66 -16.96 4.35 -0.48
CA ARG A 66 -17.29 4.81 -1.84
C ARG A 66 -16.59 3.97 -2.92
N ASP A 67 -17.25 3.86 -4.08
CA ASP A 67 -16.67 3.29 -5.29
C ASP A 67 -15.42 4.06 -5.72
N TRP A 68 -14.41 3.39 -6.26
CA TRP A 68 -13.22 4.08 -6.75
C TRP A 68 -13.56 4.98 -7.94
N PRO A 69 -13.31 6.29 -7.84
CA PRO A 69 -13.65 7.24 -8.90
C PRO A 69 -12.74 7.08 -10.13
N PRO A 70 -13.22 7.47 -11.32
CA PRO A 70 -12.39 7.54 -12.51
C PRO A 70 -11.20 8.50 -12.28
N GLY A 71 -10.04 8.16 -12.83
CA GLY A 71 -8.78 8.89 -12.56
C GLY A 71 -7.98 8.33 -11.39
N THR A 72 -8.49 7.30 -10.70
CA THR A 72 -7.70 6.52 -9.74
C THR A 72 -6.54 5.84 -10.45
N CYS A 73 -5.33 6.02 -9.95
CA CYS A 73 -4.12 5.43 -10.51
C CYS A 73 -3.22 4.83 -9.43
N LEU A 74 -2.26 4.00 -9.84
CA LEU A 74 -1.23 3.46 -8.95
C LEU A 74 0.04 4.29 -9.11
N GLN A 75 0.66 4.65 -7.99
CA GLN A 75 1.94 5.36 -7.99
C GLN A 75 2.98 4.61 -7.16
N GLN A 76 4.23 4.67 -7.62
CA GLN A 76 5.35 4.15 -6.88
C GLN A 76 5.78 5.15 -5.80
N CYS A 77 5.83 4.71 -4.54
CA CYS A 77 6.16 5.57 -3.40
C CYS A 77 7.59 5.38 -2.88
N ARG A 78 8.18 4.19 -3.05
CA ARG A 78 9.50 3.84 -2.51
C ARG A 78 10.16 2.72 -3.30
N GLY A 79 11.47 2.61 -3.17
CA GLY A 79 12.29 1.60 -3.82
C GLY A 79 12.86 2.10 -5.15
N PRO A 80 13.56 1.23 -5.90
CA PRO A 80 14.11 1.60 -7.19
C PRO A 80 12.98 1.85 -8.18
N GLN A 81 13.02 2.97 -8.92
CA GLN A 81 12.05 3.25 -9.96
C GLN A 81 11.99 2.06 -10.92
N CYS A 82 10.81 1.43 -11.02
CA CYS A 82 10.64 0.20 -11.77
C CYS A 82 9.35 0.16 -12.56
N MET A 83 8.34 0.97 -12.20
CA MET A 83 7.16 1.15 -13.03
C MET A 83 7.54 1.93 -14.30
N THR A 84 7.25 1.35 -15.46
CA THR A 84 7.60 1.93 -16.77
C THR A 84 6.48 2.69 -17.43
N ASP A 85 5.23 2.34 -17.12
CA ASP A 85 4.04 2.96 -17.68
C ASP A 85 2.89 2.94 -16.66
N THR A 86 1.76 3.49 -17.05
CA THR A 86 0.53 3.56 -16.25
C THR A 86 0.04 2.16 -15.92
N ALA A 87 -0.12 1.88 -14.63
CA ALA A 87 -0.72 0.64 -14.17
C ALA A 87 -2.22 0.59 -14.53
N PHE A 88 -2.70 -0.61 -14.85
CA PHE A 88 -4.12 -0.88 -14.94
C PHE A 88 -4.73 -0.95 -13.53
N VAL A 89 -5.66 -0.04 -13.25
CA VAL A 89 -6.43 -0.01 -12.00
C VAL A 89 -7.91 -0.14 -12.34
N PRO A 90 -8.59 -1.22 -11.91
CA PRO A 90 -10.03 -1.36 -12.13
C PRO A 90 -10.83 -0.39 -11.23
N LEU A 91 -11.96 0.12 -11.72
CA LEU A 91 -12.87 0.96 -10.93
C LEU A 91 -13.76 0.09 -10.05
N LEU A 92 -13.27 -0.27 -8.87
CA LEU A 92 -13.95 -1.20 -7.97
C LEU A 92 -15.05 -0.52 -7.17
N LYS A 93 -16.22 -1.15 -7.13
CA LYS A 93 -17.31 -0.79 -6.23
C LYS A 93 -16.97 -1.13 -4.79
N VAL A 94 -17.70 -0.53 -3.84
CA VAL A 94 -17.56 -0.89 -2.42
C VAL A 94 -17.71 -2.40 -2.22
N ASN A 95 -16.75 -3.00 -1.50
CA ASN A 95 -16.60 -4.43 -1.25
C ASN A 95 -16.26 -5.32 -2.46
N GLU A 96 -16.07 -4.74 -3.65
CA GLU A 96 -15.66 -5.49 -4.84
C GLU A 96 -14.15 -5.81 -4.80
N GLU A 97 -13.81 -6.99 -5.33
CA GLU A 97 -12.42 -7.41 -5.54
C GLU A 97 -11.99 -7.23 -6.99
N GLY A 98 -10.72 -6.89 -7.18
CA GLY A 98 -10.12 -6.80 -8.49
C GLY A 98 -8.62 -7.02 -8.47
N VAL A 99 -8.04 -7.03 -9.67
CA VAL A 99 -6.60 -7.19 -9.87
C VAL A 99 -6.03 -5.91 -10.46
N ILE A 100 -5.12 -5.29 -9.71
CA ILE A 100 -4.29 -4.18 -10.20
C ILE A 100 -3.07 -4.77 -10.88
N ARG A 101 -2.71 -4.27 -12.06
CA ARG A 101 -1.56 -4.74 -12.85
C ARG A 101 -0.64 -3.57 -13.15
N ALA A 102 0.62 -3.66 -12.75
CA ALA A 102 1.65 -2.67 -13.01
C ALA A 102 2.70 -3.25 -13.97
N PRO A 103 2.98 -2.60 -15.11
CA PRO A 103 4.15 -2.93 -15.91
C PRO A 103 5.41 -2.51 -15.15
N ILE A 104 6.36 -3.44 -15.04
CA ILE A 104 7.61 -3.27 -14.30
C ILE A 104 8.79 -3.65 -15.18
N PHE A 105 9.80 -2.79 -15.19
CA PHE A 105 11.10 -3.06 -15.79
C PHE A 105 12.20 -2.94 -14.72
N PRO A 106 12.78 -4.06 -14.27
CA PRO A 106 13.84 -4.07 -13.28
C PRO A 106 15.20 -3.75 -13.92
N CYS A 107 15.47 -2.46 -14.16
CA CYS A 107 16.77 -1.95 -14.63
C CYS A 107 17.92 -2.11 -13.63
N PHE A 108 17.63 -2.50 -12.39
CA PHE A 108 18.58 -2.46 -11.29
C PHE A 108 19.32 -3.80 -11.17
N LEU A 109 20.65 -3.72 -11.21
CA LEU A 109 21.52 -4.90 -11.21
C LEU A 109 21.66 -5.56 -9.84
N SER A 110 21.57 -4.80 -8.74
CA SER A 110 21.45 -5.30 -7.36
C SER A 110 21.39 -4.16 -6.34
N GLY A 111 21.04 -4.50 -5.09
CA GLY A 111 21.04 -3.56 -3.94
C GLY A 111 19.66 -3.21 -3.42
N TYR A 112 18.61 -3.51 -4.19
CA TYR A 112 17.23 -3.36 -3.79
C TYR A 112 16.52 -4.70 -3.82
N ASP A 113 15.67 -4.93 -2.82
CA ASP A 113 14.85 -6.12 -2.66
C ASP A 113 13.35 -5.77 -2.50
N GLN A 114 13.01 -4.48 -2.51
CA GLN A 114 11.65 -4.01 -2.29
C GLN A 114 11.34 -2.73 -3.07
N ALA A 115 10.14 -2.71 -3.67
CA ALA A 115 9.44 -1.52 -4.11
C ALA A 115 8.06 -1.45 -3.44
N SER A 116 7.53 -0.23 -3.24
CA SER A 116 6.20 -0.03 -2.67
C SER A 116 5.37 0.92 -3.52
N PHE A 117 4.10 0.58 -3.67
CA PHE A 117 3.13 1.31 -4.47
C PHE A 117 1.91 1.68 -3.64
N ARG A 118 1.20 2.73 -4.03
CA ARG A 118 -0.05 3.13 -3.38
C ARG A 118 -1.00 3.74 -4.39
N LEU A 119 -2.29 3.51 -4.19
CA LEU A 119 -3.32 4.16 -4.98
C LEU A 119 -3.33 5.66 -4.70
N TYR A 120 -3.60 6.42 -5.75
CA TYR A 120 -3.66 7.88 -5.75
C TYR A 120 -4.86 8.31 -6.58
N HIS A 121 -5.55 9.36 -6.11
CA HIS A 121 -6.56 10.06 -6.88
C HIS A 121 -6.25 11.57 -6.85
N PRO A 122 -6.39 12.32 -7.95
CA PRO A 122 -6.07 13.75 -7.99
C PRO A 122 -6.76 14.58 -6.89
N ASP A 123 -8.05 14.30 -6.64
CA ASP A 123 -8.84 15.09 -5.67
C ASP A 123 -8.64 14.65 -4.21
N HIS A 124 -8.17 13.43 -3.96
CA HIS A 124 -8.12 12.82 -2.62
C HIS A 124 -6.69 12.49 -2.16
N GLY A 125 -5.73 12.56 -3.07
CA GLY A 125 -4.36 12.13 -2.84
C GLY A 125 -4.23 10.60 -2.69
N TYR A 126 -3.23 10.18 -1.92
CA TYR A 126 -2.95 8.77 -1.67
C TYR A 126 -3.97 8.13 -0.73
N PHE A 127 -4.41 6.93 -1.05
CA PHE A 127 -5.36 6.20 -0.21
C PHE A 127 -5.08 4.69 -0.14
N GLY A 128 -5.74 4.02 0.80
CA GLY A 128 -5.62 2.57 1.01
C GLY A 128 -4.24 2.09 1.49
N GLN A 129 -4.08 0.78 1.55
CA GLN A 129 -2.84 0.11 1.95
C GLN A 129 -1.75 0.24 0.89
N LYS A 130 -0.48 0.16 1.32
CA LYS A 130 0.66 0.08 0.39
C LYS A 130 0.73 -1.33 -0.20
N LEU A 131 0.82 -1.42 -1.52
CA LEU A 131 1.07 -2.65 -2.24
C LEU A 131 2.58 -2.84 -2.33
N LEU A 132 3.08 -3.92 -1.73
CA LEU A 132 4.51 -4.23 -1.69
C LEU A 132 4.91 -5.13 -2.85
N PHE A 133 6.12 -4.94 -3.35
CA PHE A 133 6.77 -5.87 -4.26
C PHE A 133 8.15 -6.20 -3.69
N ASN A 134 8.22 -7.32 -2.98
CA ASN A 134 9.47 -7.85 -2.43
C ASN A 134 10.03 -8.89 -3.40
N PHE A 135 11.26 -8.70 -3.87
CA PHE A 135 11.89 -9.53 -4.89
C PHE A 135 13.38 -9.74 -4.60
N LYS A 136 13.96 -10.73 -5.27
CA LYS A 136 15.42 -10.94 -5.33
C LYS A 136 15.85 -10.84 -6.77
N VAL A 137 16.89 -10.06 -7.05
CA VAL A 137 17.44 -9.96 -8.40
C VAL A 137 18.35 -11.16 -8.65
N PHE A 138 18.12 -11.87 -9.74
CA PHE A 138 19.02 -12.93 -10.18
C PHE A 138 20.38 -12.34 -10.56
N LYS A 139 21.43 -12.72 -9.84
CA LYS A 139 22.81 -12.36 -10.16
C LYS A 139 23.43 -13.49 -10.96
N LYS A 140 23.69 -13.27 -12.25
CA LYS A 140 24.51 -14.19 -13.03
C LYS A 140 25.97 -13.99 -12.60
N SER A 141 26.49 -14.90 -11.79
CA SER A 141 27.92 -14.94 -11.50
C SER A 141 28.66 -15.32 -12.79
N PHE A 142 29.40 -14.38 -13.37
CA PHE A 142 30.36 -14.71 -14.41
C PHE A 142 31.53 -15.42 -13.75
N VAL A 143 31.63 -16.73 -13.92
CA VAL A 143 32.88 -17.45 -13.66
C VAL A 143 33.83 -17.03 -14.77
N GLN A 144 34.86 -16.25 -14.42
CA GLN A 144 36.01 -16.06 -15.30
C GLN A 144 36.67 -17.43 -15.47
N VAL A 145 36.39 -18.09 -16.59
CA VAL A 145 37.20 -19.22 -17.05
C VAL A 145 38.51 -18.58 -17.51
N GLY A 146 39.53 -18.69 -16.65
CA GLY A 146 40.89 -18.30 -17.01
C GLY A 146 41.32 -19.09 -18.24
N VAL A 147 41.69 -18.36 -19.29
CA VAL A 147 42.42 -18.88 -20.45
C VAL A 147 43.91 -18.78 -20.15
#